data_AF-A0A8I2G3D5-F1
#
_entry.id   AF-A0A8I2G3D5-F1
#
_cell.length_a   1.000
_cell.length_b   1.000
_cell.length_c   1.000
_cell.angle_alpha   90.00
_cell.angle_beta   90.00
_cell.angle_gamma   90.00
#
_symmetry.space_group_name_H-M   'P 1'
#
loop_
_entity.id
_entity.type
_entity.pdbx_description
1 polymer ?
#
loop_
_entity_poly.entity_id
_entity_poly.type
_entity_poly.pdbx_seq_one_letter_code
_entity_poly.pdbx_strand_id
1 'polypeptide(L)'
;MAGGNFSPDSAINRLLKAVFCKASGIDVESNFEINISPAPKAEVAYGLVWDQTPLKYDKDKVREGFFLAGETFTDLDNKQYQWNERLTPTNISKGIKLLSENGNFKMDRLEDFIKTFNENADMAAIPRIPENPRILQDTGDHVNHECGKLRNTKEEEIHVEPLFITAIKKFLDELVNAWALA
;
A
#
# COMPACT_ATOMS: atom_id res chain seq x y z
N MET A 1 -19.40 25.76 -5.70
CA MET A 1 -18.22 25.29 -6.45
C MET A 1 -17.01 25.58 -5.59
N ALA A 2 -16.54 24.61 -4.82
CA ALA A 2 -15.33 24.73 -4.01
C ALA A 2 -14.55 23.42 -4.23
N GLY A 3 -13.74 23.42 -5.27
CA GLY A 3 -12.77 22.36 -5.55
C GLY A 3 -11.40 22.97 -5.40
N GLY A 4 -10.52 22.36 -4.59
CA GLY A 4 -9.14 22.80 -4.47
C GLY A 4 -8.47 22.85 -5.85
N ASN A 5 -7.58 23.81 -6.05
CA ASN A 5 -6.81 23.91 -7.28
C ASN A 5 -5.61 22.97 -7.20
N PHE A 6 -5.49 22.06 -8.17
CA PHE A 6 -4.28 21.27 -8.36
C PHE A 6 -3.10 22.22 -8.65
N SER A 7 -2.01 22.07 -7.89
CA SER A 7 -0.75 22.77 -8.13
C SER A 7 0.36 21.74 -8.36
N PRO A 8 0.90 21.59 -9.59
CA PRO A 8 1.92 20.60 -9.91
C PRO A 8 3.20 20.79 -9.07
N ASP A 9 3.49 22.02 -8.66
CA ASP A 9 4.65 22.37 -7.82
C ASP A 9 4.40 22.25 -6.32
N SER A 10 3.21 21.77 -5.91
CA SER A 10 2.90 21.57 -4.50
C SER A 10 3.85 20.58 -3.84
N ALA A 11 4.05 20.76 -2.53
CA ALA A 11 4.86 19.86 -1.69
C ALA A 11 4.45 18.38 -1.84
N ILE A 12 3.15 18.10 -1.89
CA ILE A 12 2.61 16.74 -2.03
C ILE A 12 2.93 16.13 -3.41
N ASN A 13 2.90 16.91 -4.49
CA ASN A 13 3.26 16.42 -5.82
C ASN A 13 4.76 16.18 -5.96
N ARG A 14 5.60 16.99 -5.31
CA ARG A 14 7.05 16.72 -5.24
C ARG A 14 7.35 15.44 -4.48
N LEU A 15 6.67 15.23 -3.35
CA LEU A 15 6.76 13.98 -2.59
C LEU A 15 6.30 12.78 -3.44
N LEU A 16 5.15 12.88 -4.10
CA LEU A 16 4.62 11.82 -4.97
C LEU A 16 5.60 11.51 -6.12
N LYS A 17 6.20 12.54 -6.74
CA LYS A 17 7.21 12.36 -7.78
C LYS A 17 8.43 11.61 -7.26
N ALA A 18 8.97 12.00 -6.11
CA ALA A 18 10.12 11.34 -5.50
C ALA A 18 9.84 9.86 -5.20
N VAL A 19 8.69 9.56 -4.57
CA VAL A 19 8.25 8.19 -4.29
C VAL A 19 8.11 7.38 -5.57
N PHE A 20 7.50 7.95 -6.61
CA PHE A 20 7.32 7.29 -7.90
C PHE A 20 8.66 7.00 -8.60
N CYS A 21 9.57 7.98 -8.64
CA CYS A 21 10.91 7.82 -9.23
C CYS A 21 11.67 6.67 -8.57
N LYS A 22 11.63 6.65 -7.23
CA LYS A 22 12.26 5.60 -6.42
C LYS A 22 11.70 4.21 -6.77
N ALA A 23 10.37 4.07 -6.82
CA ALA A 23 9.72 2.80 -7.10
C ALA A 23 9.91 2.31 -8.55
N SER A 24 10.00 3.25 -9.51
CA SER A 24 10.14 2.95 -10.94
C SER A 24 11.60 2.79 -11.40
N GLY A 25 12.57 3.18 -10.57
CA GLY A 25 13.99 3.24 -10.95
C GLY A 25 14.31 4.37 -11.93
N ILE A 26 13.37 5.29 -12.13
CA ILE A 26 13.53 6.48 -12.97
C ILE A 26 14.25 7.55 -12.15
N ASP A 27 15.21 8.24 -12.77
CA ASP A 27 15.92 9.34 -12.12
C ASP A 27 14.95 10.48 -11.79
N VAL A 28 15.01 11.02 -10.57
CA VAL A 28 14.14 12.12 -10.13
C VAL A 28 14.40 13.41 -10.93
N GLU A 29 15.62 13.56 -11.43
CA GLU A 29 16.06 14.65 -12.30
C GLU A 29 15.64 14.46 -13.76
N SER A 30 15.06 13.30 -14.12
CA SER A 30 14.59 13.10 -15.48
C SER A 30 13.35 13.97 -15.78
N ASN A 31 13.33 14.55 -16.98
CA ASN A 31 12.32 15.49 -17.47
C ASN A 31 10.98 14.82 -17.83
N PHE A 32 10.51 13.87 -17.03
CA PHE A 32 9.15 13.36 -17.18
C PHE A 32 8.17 14.15 -16.32
N GLU A 33 6.98 14.35 -16.87
CA GLU A 33 5.90 15.09 -16.24
C GLU A 33 4.87 14.10 -15.68
N ILE A 34 4.55 14.22 -14.39
CA ILE A 34 3.47 13.46 -13.77
C ILE A 34 2.19 14.26 -13.95
N ASN A 35 1.41 13.86 -14.95
CA ASN A 35 0.12 14.45 -15.22
C ASN A 35 -0.98 13.67 -14.48
N ILE A 36 -1.90 14.37 -13.81
CA ILE A 36 -3.12 13.73 -13.33
C ILE A 36 -3.89 13.25 -14.57
N SER A 37 -4.30 11.99 -14.56
CA SER A 37 -5.21 11.45 -15.57
C SER A 37 -6.41 12.40 -15.76
N PRO A 38 -6.87 12.68 -16.98
CA PRO A 38 -8.09 13.46 -17.20
C PRO A 38 -9.34 12.77 -16.59
N ALA A 39 -9.23 11.49 -16.25
CA ALA A 39 -10.19 10.74 -15.44
C ALA A 39 -9.43 10.00 -14.32
N PRO A 40 -9.05 10.69 -13.23
CA PRO A 40 -8.38 10.04 -12.11
C PRO A 40 -9.36 9.08 -11.43
N LYS A 41 -8.85 7.97 -10.89
CA LYS A 41 -9.64 7.14 -9.96
C LYS A 41 -10.11 8.01 -8.80
N ALA A 42 -11.32 7.79 -8.32
CA ALA A 42 -11.95 8.67 -7.34
C ALA A 42 -11.07 8.84 -6.09
N GLU A 43 -10.42 7.77 -5.65
CA GLU A 43 -9.52 7.73 -4.48
C GLU A 43 -8.26 8.57 -4.71
N VAL A 44 -7.71 8.54 -5.92
CA VAL A 44 -6.52 9.31 -6.31
C VAL A 44 -6.86 10.79 -6.45
N ALA A 45 -8.02 11.10 -7.04
CA ALA A 45 -8.54 12.45 -7.09
C ALA A 45 -8.69 12.99 -5.66
N TYR A 46 -9.35 12.25 -4.78
CA TYR A 46 -9.61 12.67 -3.41
C TYR A 46 -8.35 12.93 -2.58
N GLY A 47 -7.34 12.06 -2.68
CA GLY A 47 -6.02 12.29 -2.05
C GLY A 47 -5.31 13.56 -2.52
N LEU A 48 -5.62 14.05 -3.73
CA LEU A 48 -5.03 15.25 -4.33
C LEU A 48 -5.84 16.54 -4.10
N VAL A 49 -7.10 16.45 -3.64
CA VAL A 49 -8.00 17.61 -3.38
C VAL A 49 -8.55 17.65 -1.95
N TRP A 50 -7.95 16.91 -1.01
CA TRP A 50 -8.51 16.63 0.31
C TRP A 50 -8.88 17.88 1.13
N ASP A 51 -10.18 18.20 1.15
CA ASP A 51 -10.83 19.06 2.14
C ASP A 51 -12.31 18.63 2.34
N GLN A 52 -13.13 18.36 1.29
CA GLN A 52 -14.59 18.50 1.48
C GLN A 52 -15.55 17.38 1.00
N THR A 53 -15.15 16.16 0.62
CA THR A 53 -16.18 15.16 0.19
C THR A 53 -15.83 13.68 0.39
N PRO A 54 -16.60 12.89 1.16
CA PRO A 54 -16.34 11.46 1.32
C PRO A 54 -16.54 10.68 0.01
N LEU A 55 -15.64 9.74 -0.26
CA LEU A 55 -15.69 8.83 -1.41
C LEU A 55 -16.88 7.87 -1.34
N LYS A 56 -17.51 7.62 -2.49
CA LYS A 56 -18.43 6.49 -2.68
C LYS A 56 -17.74 5.40 -3.50
N TYR A 57 -17.63 4.23 -2.90
CA TYR A 57 -17.12 3.01 -3.53
C TYR A 57 -18.14 2.45 -4.53
N ASP A 58 -17.73 2.28 -5.79
CA ASP A 58 -18.54 1.71 -6.87
C ASP A 58 -18.05 0.28 -7.18
N LYS A 59 -18.79 -0.72 -6.69
CA LYS A 59 -18.47 -2.15 -6.80
C LYS A 59 -18.47 -2.65 -8.25
N ASP A 60 -19.22 -2.01 -9.14
CA ASP A 60 -19.49 -2.55 -10.48
C ASP A 60 -18.37 -2.20 -11.49
N LYS A 61 -17.44 -1.30 -11.12
CA LYS A 61 -16.31 -0.89 -11.96
C LYS A 61 -15.00 -1.62 -11.67
N VAL A 62 -14.93 -2.37 -10.58
CA VAL A 62 -13.77 -3.22 -10.27
C VAL A 62 -13.94 -4.54 -11.01
N ARG A 63 -13.56 -4.57 -12.29
CA ARG A 63 -13.41 -5.84 -13.02
C ARG A 63 -12.43 -6.74 -12.27
N GLU A 64 -12.77 -8.02 -12.15
CA GLU A 64 -11.92 -9.10 -11.63
C GLU A 64 -10.49 -8.94 -12.18
N GLY A 65 -9.61 -8.48 -11.29
CA GLY A 65 -8.33 -7.88 -11.65
C GLY A 65 -7.18 -8.77 -11.25
N PHE A 66 -6.17 -8.82 -12.11
CA PHE A 66 -4.88 -9.40 -11.79
C PHE A 66 -4.19 -8.49 -10.76
N PHE A 67 -4.20 -8.90 -9.49
CA PHE A 67 -3.53 -8.15 -8.43
C PHE A 67 -2.09 -8.63 -8.29
N LEU A 68 -1.15 -7.68 -8.30
CA LEU A 68 0.19 -7.94 -7.77
C LEU A 68 0.09 -8.08 -6.26
N ALA A 69 0.94 -8.92 -5.67
CA ALA A 69 0.95 -9.13 -4.23
C ALA A 69 1.26 -7.85 -3.46
N GLY A 70 2.19 -7.03 -3.96
CA GLY A 70 2.65 -5.82 -3.29
C GLY A 70 3.55 -6.08 -2.08
N GLU A 71 3.68 -7.33 -1.62
CA GLU A 71 4.66 -7.78 -0.65
C GLU A 71 5.17 -9.17 -1.04
N THR A 72 6.40 -9.48 -0.63
CA THR A 72 6.95 -10.84 -0.76
C THR A 72 6.16 -11.78 0.16
N PHE A 73 5.79 -12.96 -0.33
CA PHE A 73 5.06 -13.96 0.46
C PHE A 73 5.52 -15.37 0.13
N THR A 74 5.25 -16.30 1.04
CA THR A 74 5.63 -17.71 0.91
C THR A 74 4.38 -18.57 1.07
N ASP A 75 4.20 -19.57 0.21
CA ASP A 75 3.15 -20.56 0.40
C ASP A 75 3.52 -21.61 1.46
N LEU A 76 2.59 -22.49 1.81
CA LEU A 76 2.84 -23.54 2.81
C LEU A 76 3.83 -24.62 2.35
N ASP A 77 4.13 -24.68 1.04
CA ASP A 77 5.13 -25.58 0.47
C ASP A 77 6.53 -24.93 0.46
N ASN A 78 6.69 -23.79 1.16
CA ASN A 78 7.91 -22.98 1.23
C ASN A 78 8.37 -22.39 -0.10
N LYS A 79 7.49 -22.29 -1.11
CA LYS A 79 7.80 -21.55 -2.31
C LYS A 79 7.58 -20.06 -2.05
N GLN A 80 8.63 -19.28 -2.25
CA GLN A 80 8.58 -17.82 -2.15
C GLN A 80 8.10 -17.20 -3.47
N TYR A 81 7.32 -16.14 -3.34
CA TYR A 81 6.81 -15.30 -4.41
C TYR A 81 7.22 -13.86 -4.11
N GLN A 82 7.75 -13.17 -5.12
CA GLN A 82 8.18 -11.78 -5.04
C GLN A 82 6.98 -10.84 -5.02
N TRP A 83 7.18 -9.63 -4.49
CA TRP A 83 6.15 -8.59 -4.38
C TRP A 83 5.47 -8.21 -5.71
N ASN A 84 6.18 -8.35 -6.83
CA ASN A 84 5.68 -8.06 -8.17
C ASN A 84 5.09 -9.29 -8.87
N GLU A 85 4.98 -10.42 -8.18
CA GLU A 85 4.25 -11.59 -8.66
C GLU A 85 2.75 -11.47 -8.38
N ARG A 86 1.98 -12.25 -9.12
CA ARG A 86 0.52 -12.25 -9.02
C ARG A 86 0.08 -12.90 -7.71
N LEU A 87 -0.81 -12.25 -6.99
CA LEU A 87 -1.58 -12.84 -5.91
C LEU A 87 -2.90 -13.37 -6.45
N THR A 88 -3.20 -14.64 -6.20
CA THR A 88 -4.42 -15.31 -6.70
C THR A 88 -5.28 -15.85 -5.56
N PRO A 89 -6.58 -16.07 -5.79
CA PRO A 89 -7.45 -16.79 -4.86
C PRO A 89 -6.86 -18.14 -4.47
N THR A 90 -6.27 -18.86 -5.44
CA THR A 90 -5.60 -20.15 -5.21
C THR A 90 -4.45 -20.03 -4.22
N ASN A 91 -3.60 -19.00 -4.32
CA ASN A 91 -2.51 -18.78 -3.37
C ASN A 91 -3.07 -18.61 -1.95
N ILE A 92 -4.06 -17.73 -1.80
CA ILE A 92 -4.68 -17.40 -0.51
C ILE A 92 -5.38 -18.64 0.09
N SER A 93 -6.17 -19.36 -0.71
CA SER A 93 -6.90 -20.56 -0.28
C SER A 93 -5.96 -21.67 0.20
N LYS A 94 -4.82 -21.87 -0.49
CA LYS A 94 -3.78 -22.82 -0.06
C LYS A 94 -3.06 -22.38 1.23
N GLY A 95 -3.09 -21.09 1.53
CA GLY A 95 -2.43 -20.49 2.67
C GLY A 95 -1.09 -19.88 2.29
N ILE A 96 -0.89 -18.64 2.73
CA ILE A 96 0.34 -17.87 2.53
C ILE A 96 0.83 -17.30 3.86
N LYS A 97 2.10 -16.93 3.91
CA LYS A 97 2.72 -16.23 5.03
C LYS A 97 3.68 -15.15 4.53
N LEU A 98 3.73 -14.04 5.25
CA LEU A 98 4.73 -12.98 5.08
C LEU A 98 6.01 -13.32 5.83
N LEU A 99 6.82 -14.22 5.27
CA LEU A 99 8.09 -14.66 5.86
C LEU A 99 9.25 -14.43 4.89
N SER A 100 10.37 -13.98 5.44
CA SER A 100 11.69 -14.01 4.80
C SER A 100 12.20 -15.45 4.66
N GLU A 101 13.23 -15.63 3.82
CA GLU A 101 13.98 -16.89 3.65
C GLU A 101 14.51 -17.47 4.98
N ASN A 102 14.64 -16.63 6.01
CA ASN A 102 15.19 -16.99 7.32
C ASN A 102 14.09 -17.36 8.34
N GLY A 103 12.82 -17.40 7.93
CA GLY A 103 11.67 -17.62 8.82
C GLY A 103 11.28 -16.40 9.67
N ASN A 104 11.97 -15.27 9.51
CA ASN A 104 11.60 -14.01 10.15
C ASN A 104 10.52 -13.28 9.35
N PHE A 105 9.64 -12.57 10.04
CA PHE A 105 8.65 -11.69 9.43
C PHE A 105 9.29 -10.63 8.52
N LYS A 106 8.67 -10.33 7.38
CA LYS A 106 9.20 -9.34 6.41
C LYS A 106 8.07 -8.62 5.67
N MET A 107 8.05 -7.29 5.76
CA MET A 107 7.21 -6.41 4.93
C MET A 107 8.10 -5.42 4.17
N ASP A 108 8.80 -5.96 3.18
CA ASP A 108 9.83 -5.23 2.44
C ASP A 108 9.31 -3.95 1.79
N ARG A 109 8.09 -3.97 1.23
CA ARG A 109 7.57 -2.82 0.48
C ARG A 109 6.96 -1.79 1.41
N LEU A 110 6.31 -2.19 2.50
CA LEU A 110 5.83 -1.27 3.53
C LEU A 110 6.98 -0.56 4.23
N GLU A 111 8.04 -1.28 4.59
CA GLU A 111 9.25 -0.69 5.18
C GLU A 111 9.91 0.30 4.20
N ASP A 112 10.09 -0.09 2.94
CA ASP A 112 10.64 0.78 1.89
C ASP A 112 9.76 2.02 1.65
N PHE A 113 8.43 1.87 1.72
CA PHE A 113 7.48 2.97 1.65
C PHE A 113 7.65 3.94 2.83
N ILE A 114 7.67 3.46 4.07
CA ILE A 114 7.81 4.30 5.26
C ILE A 114 9.14 5.05 5.23
N LYS A 115 10.22 4.34 4.88
CA LYS A 115 11.55 4.93 4.73
C LYS A 115 11.54 6.03 3.68
N THR A 116 11.05 5.74 2.48
CA THR A 116 11.00 6.70 1.38
C THR A 116 10.11 7.90 1.72
N PHE A 117 8.97 7.67 2.38
CA PHE A 117 8.09 8.73 2.86
C PHE A 117 8.84 9.64 3.84
N ASN A 118 9.48 9.05 4.85
CA ASN A 118 10.21 9.79 5.88
C ASN A 118 11.40 10.57 5.35
N GLU A 119 12.13 10.03 4.37
CA GLU A 119 13.24 10.72 3.69
C GLU A 119 12.78 11.98 2.96
N ASN A 120 11.51 12.05 2.55
CA ASN A 120 10.96 13.15 1.77
C ASN A 120 9.93 13.99 2.56
N ALA A 121 9.55 13.59 3.77
CA ALA A 121 8.53 14.26 4.58
C ALA A 121 8.97 15.68 4.98
N ASP A 122 10.25 15.85 5.32
CA ASP A 122 10.83 17.14 5.71
C ASP A 122 10.77 18.16 4.56
N MET A 123 10.99 17.71 3.31
CA MET A 123 10.87 18.56 2.11
C MET A 123 9.44 19.06 1.88
N ALA A 124 8.45 18.30 2.37
CA ALA A 124 7.04 18.60 2.22
C ALA A 124 6.43 19.30 3.45
N ALA A 125 7.21 19.52 4.51
CA ALA A 125 6.73 19.98 5.82
C ALA A 125 5.59 19.11 6.39
N ILE A 126 5.63 17.80 6.11
CA ILE A 126 4.67 16.81 6.60
C ILE A 126 5.31 16.04 7.77
N PRO A 127 4.55 15.71 8.83
CA PRO A 127 5.08 14.88 9.90
C PRO A 127 5.58 13.53 9.40
N ARG A 128 6.75 13.11 9.89
CA ARG A 128 7.29 11.78 9.64
C ARG A 128 6.40 10.71 10.27
N ILE A 129 6.34 9.57 9.61
CA ILE A 129 5.76 8.35 10.15
C ILE A 129 6.71 7.78 11.22
N PRO A 130 6.24 7.50 12.44
CA PRO A 130 7.05 6.84 13.45
C PRO A 130 7.53 5.46 12.98
N GLU A 131 8.85 5.26 12.99
CA GLU A 131 9.48 3.97 12.69
C GLU A 131 9.44 3.10 13.95
N ASN A 132 8.26 2.54 14.27
CA ASN A 132 8.07 1.64 15.41
C ASN A 132 8.06 0.17 14.93
N PRO A 133 9.12 -0.62 15.21
CA PRO A 133 9.20 -2.01 14.78
C PRO A 133 8.04 -2.88 15.28
N ARG A 134 7.46 -2.53 16.43
CA ARG A 134 6.34 -3.26 17.01
C ARG A 134 5.07 -3.09 16.19
N ILE A 135 4.80 -1.86 15.70
CA ILE A 135 3.65 -1.58 14.82
C ILE A 135 3.80 -2.35 13.50
N LEU A 136 5.02 -2.42 12.95
CA LEU A 136 5.29 -3.20 11.73
C LEU A 136 5.05 -4.69 11.94
N GLN A 137 5.52 -5.24 13.08
CA GLN A 137 5.27 -6.62 13.44
C GLN A 137 3.77 -6.91 13.61
N ASP A 138 3.06 -6.06 14.34
CA ASP A 138 1.61 -6.21 14.59
C ASP A 138 0.80 -6.11 13.29
N THR A 139 1.22 -5.22 12.37
CA THR A 139 0.68 -5.13 11.01
C THR A 139 0.88 -6.44 10.26
N GLY A 140 2.07 -7.02 10.39
CA GLY A 140 2.44 -8.33 9.87
C GLY A 140 1.58 -9.48 10.28
N ASP A 141 1.48 -9.64 11.60
CA ASP A 141 0.68 -10.69 12.22
C ASP A 141 -0.78 -10.55 11.83
N HIS A 142 -1.28 -9.32 11.69
CA HIS A 142 -2.62 -9.07 11.19
C HIS A 142 -2.81 -9.54 9.73
N VAL A 143 -1.92 -9.18 8.80
CA VAL A 143 -2.05 -9.62 7.40
C VAL A 143 -1.99 -11.14 7.30
N ASN A 144 -1.07 -11.77 8.04
CA ASN A 144 -0.99 -13.24 8.15
C ASN A 144 -2.29 -13.84 8.70
N HIS A 145 -2.88 -13.21 9.72
CA HIS A 145 -4.13 -13.64 10.32
C HIS A 145 -5.31 -13.55 9.34
N GLU A 146 -5.44 -12.43 8.62
CA GLU A 146 -6.49 -12.25 7.61
C GLU A 146 -6.35 -13.26 6.46
N CYS A 147 -5.14 -13.46 5.95
CA CYS A 147 -4.88 -14.50 4.94
C CYS A 147 -5.18 -15.91 5.49
N GLY A 148 -4.87 -16.14 6.77
CA GLY A 148 -5.14 -17.41 7.45
C GLY A 148 -6.63 -17.72 7.58
N LYS A 149 -7.49 -16.72 7.76
CA LYS A 149 -8.97 -16.90 7.78
C LYS A 149 -9.52 -17.39 6.45
N LEU A 150 -8.90 -17.00 5.34
CA LEU A 150 -9.32 -17.33 3.99
C LEU A 150 -8.79 -18.70 3.52
N ARG A 151 -7.95 -19.35 4.31
CA ARG A 151 -7.43 -20.69 4.02
C ARG A 151 -8.57 -21.71 3.92
N ASN A 152 -8.50 -22.60 2.93
CA ASN A 152 -9.52 -23.59 2.59
C ASN A 152 -10.89 -23.00 2.21
N THR A 153 -10.99 -21.68 2.02
CA THR A 153 -12.18 -21.04 1.44
C THR A 153 -12.20 -21.30 -0.07
N LYS A 154 -13.38 -21.43 -0.68
CA LYS A 154 -13.51 -21.64 -2.12
C LYS A 154 -12.97 -20.43 -2.88
N GLU A 155 -12.29 -20.66 -3.99
CA GLU A 155 -11.64 -19.58 -4.75
C GLU A 155 -12.63 -18.51 -5.22
N GLU A 156 -13.86 -18.89 -5.55
CA GLU A 156 -14.93 -17.98 -5.98
C GLU A 156 -15.39 -17.01 -4.87
N GLU A 157 -15.17 -17.38 -3.61
CA GLU A 157 -15.57 -16.60 -2.42
C GLU A 157 -14.43 -15.69 -1.92
N ILE A 158 -13.24 -15.79 -2.50
CA ILE A 158 -12.06 -15.02 -2.09
C ILE A 158 -11.98 -13.74 -2.92
N HIS A 159 -12.21 -12.61 -2.26
CA HIS A 159 -11.88 -11.29 -2.79
C HIS A 159 -10.40 -11.02 -2.55
N VAL A 160 -9.61 -11.00 -3.63
CA VAL A 160 -8.17 -10.72 -3.56
C VAL A 160 -7.93 -9.23 -3.38
N GLU A 161 -7.15 -8.88 -2.37
CA GLU A 161 -6.57 -7.56 -2.17
C GLU A 161 -5.04 -7.69 -2.12
N PRO A 162 -4.25 -6.76 -2.72
CA PRO A 162 -2.80 -6.76 -2.55
C PRO A 162 -2.40 -6.73 -1.08
N LEU A 163 -1.45 -7.57 -0.69
CA LEU A 163 -0.92 -7.67 0.68
C LEU A 163 -0.41 -6.33 1.20
N PHE A 164 0.24 -5.52 0.35
CA PHE A 164 0.66 -4.17 0.69
C PHE A 164 -0.51 -3.26 1.08
N ILE A 165 -1.64 -3.37 0.38
CA ILE A 165 -2.82 -2.54 0.67
C ILE A 165 -3.47 -2.97 1.98
N THR A 166 -3.58 -4.28 2.22
CA THR A 166 -4.04 -4.80 3.52
C THR A 166 -3.10 -4.36 4.66
N ALA A 167 -1.79 -4.39 4.41
CA ALA A 167 -0.77 -3.96 5.36
C ALA A 167 -0.86 -2.45 5.67
N ILE A 168 -0.90 -1.58 4.66
CA ILE A 168 -0.91 -0.14 4.88
C ILE A 168 -2.18 0.35 5.59
N LYS A 169 -3.34 -0.27 5.31
CA LYS A 169 -4.59 0.02 6.04
C LYS A 169 -4.42 -0.26 7.53
N LYS A 170 -3.95 -1.46 7.87
CA LYS A 170 -3.73 -1.86 9.25
C LYS A 170 -2.66 -1.00 9.93
N PHE A 171 -1.57 -0.71 9.23
CA PHE A 171 -0.51 0.13 9.74
C PHE A 171 -1.02 1.54 10.10
N LEU A 172 -1.85 2.14 9.23
CA LEU A 172 -2.47 3.43 9.50
C LEU A 172 -3.45 3.37 10.68
N ASP A 173 -4.23 2.30 10.82
CA ASP A 173 -5.11 2.12 11.98
C ASP A 173 -4.32 2.06 13.30
N GLU A 174 -3.18 1.35 13.32
CA GLU A 174 -2.30 1.30 14.48
C GLU A 174 -1.67 2.66 14.80
N LEU A 175 -1.29 3.43 13.78
CA LEU A 175 -0.78 4.80 13.97
C LEU A 175 -1.84 5.73 14.55
N VAL A 176 -3.08 5.67 14.05
CA VAL A 176 -4.19 6.46 14.60
C VAL A 176 -4.43 6.12 16.07
N ASN A 177 -4.41 4.82 16.42
CA ASN A 177 -4.56 4.38 17.81
C ASN A 177 -3.39 4.86 18.69
N ALA A 178 -2.16 4.81 18.18
CA ALA A 178 -0.99 5.31 18.89
C ALA A 178 -1.04 6.82 19.13
N TRP A 179 -1.55 7.60 18.17
CA TRP A 179 -1.72 9.05 18.30
C TRP A 179 -2.91 9.44 19.18
N ALA A 180 -3.97 8.65 19.24
CA ALA A 180 -5.09 8.89 20.15
C ALA A 180 -4.72 8.69 21.64
N LEU A 181 -3.61 8.00 21.91
CA LEU A 181 -3.12 7.67 23.26
C LEU A 181 -1.91 8.53 23.69
N ALA A 182 -1.39 9.39 22.81
CA ALA A 182 -0.24 10.28 23.05
C ALA A 182 -0.69 11.71 23.39
#